data_AF-A0A970FSS7-F1
#
_entry.id   AF-A0A970FSS7-F1
#
_cell.length_a   1.000
_cell.length_b   1.000
_cell.length_c   1.000
_cell.angle_alpha   90.00
_cell.angle_beta   90.00
_cell.angle_gamma   90.00
#
_symmetry.space_group_name_H-M   'P 1'
#
loop_
_entity.id
_entity.type
_entity.pdbx_description
1 polymer ?
#
loop_
_entity_poly.entity_id
_entity_poly.type
_entity_poly.pdbx_seq_one_letter_code
_entity_poly.pdbx_strand_id
1 'polypeptide(L)'
;MDFLEGFLLGPTWSDTEYETRRHTGFYWLIGWLVFLGYIWLQFDPPQARPWMSLPRWAPLLVFLFLLLAAPFTNRYYYRLNILLKLPVLALQAIKLAAAYLAVYQWVMPFYKLDVDLLPQELLEYINQTIAKSTETFTSMGQAMGMMVGVIAGGLQVVLTFVGILLVATIAPALFLVLLQLLQRGVDNLAHHTLLRNIDF
;
A
#
# COMPACT_ATOMS: atom_id res chain seq x y z
N MET A 1 -5.61 -23.12 -6.58
CA MET A 1 -5.28 -22.27 -5.41
C MET A 1 -3.89 -21.65 -5.58
N ASP A 2 -3.29 -21.80 -6.75
CA ASP A 2 -1.84 -21.75 -6.94
C ASP A 2 -1.29 -20.33 -7.03
N PHE A 3 -2.12 -19.38 -7.47
CA PHE A 3 -1.68 -18.00 -7.64
C PHE A 3 -1.53 -17.24 -6.31
N LEU A 4 -2.48 -17.36 -5.36
CA LEU A 4 -2.38 -16.69 -4.05
C LEU A 4 -1.22 -17.26 -3.23
N GLU A 5 -1.03 -18.57 -3.31
CA GLU A 5 0.10 -19.26 -2.70
C GLU A 5 1.41 -18.76 -3.31
N GLY A 6 1.53 -18.70 -4.63
CA GLY A 6 2.73 -18.17 -5.30
C GLY A 6 3.00 -16.69 -4.99
N PHE A 7 1.94 -15.89 -4.87
CA PHE A 7 2.06 -14.48 -4.49
C PHE A 7 2.65 -14.30 -3.08
N LEU A 8 2.22 -15.11 -2.11
CA LEU A 8 2.67 -15.03 -0.72
C LEU A 8 4.06 -15.67 -0.51
N LEU A 9 4.32 -16.80 -1.18
CA LEU A 9 5.58 -17.55 -1.06
C LEU A 9 6.72 -16.92 -1.86
N GLY A 10 6.38 -16.22 -2.94
CA GLY A 10 7.34 -15.65 -3.88
C GLY A 10 7.79 -16.66 -4.95
N PRO A 11 8.35 -16.17 -6.06
CA PRO A 11 8.65 -16.99 -7.25
C PRO A 11 9.72 -18.05 -6.99
N THR A 12 10.64 -17.83 -6.04
CA THR A 12 11.72 -18.77 -5.72
C THR A 12 11.20 -20.09 -5.13
N TRP A 13 10.03 -20.06 -4.49
CA TRP A 13 9.47 -21.18 -3.75
C TRP A 13 8.09 -21.62 -4.28
N SER A 14 7.60 -21.03 -5.37
CA SER A 14 6.29 -21.35 -5.95
C SER A 14 6.38 -22.07 -7.28
N ASP A 15 5.35 -22.83 -7.63
CA ASP A 15 5.27 -23.56 -8.90
C ASP A 15 5.26 -22.64 -10.14
N THR A 16 5.58 -23.22 -11.29
CA THR A 16 5.79 -22.60 -12.61
C THR A 16 4.62 -21.74 -13.13
N GLU A 17 3.40 -21.95 -12.61
CA GLU A 17 2.21 -21.20 -13.06
C GLU A 17 2.21 -19.73 -12.60
N TYR A 18 2.77 -19.43 -11.42
CA TYR A 18 2.92 -18.05 -10.93
C TYR A 18 3.93 -17.25 -11.76
N GLU A 19 4.98 -17.92 -12.25
CA GLU A 19 6.03 -17.28 -13.05
C GLU A 19 5.57 -17.04 -14.50
N THR A 20 4.68 -17.88 -15.03
CA THR A 20 4.26 -17.84 -16.44
C THR A 20 3.09 -16.90 -16.72
N ARG A 21 2.23 -16.58 -15.75
CA ARG A 21 1.07 -15.68 -15.95
C ARG A 21 1.26 -14.32 -15.27
N ARG A 22 1.13 -13.24 -16.06
CA ARG A 22 1.15 -11.87 -15.54
C ARG A 22 -0.19 -11.51 -14.92
N HIS A 23 -0.24 -11.41 -13.59
CA HIS A 23 -1.43 -11.03 -12.85
C HIS A 23 -1.36 -9.59 -12.33
N THR A 24 -1.12 -8.64 -13.24
CA THR A 24 -1.01 -7.21 -12.90
C THR A 24 -2.27 -6.67 -12.21
N GLY A 25 -3.46 -7.14 -12.60
CA GLY A 25 -4.73 -6.77 -11.97
C GLY A 25 -4.80 -7.09 -10.47
N PHE A 26 -4.07 -8.11 -10.01
CA PHE A 26 -4.07 -8.50 -8.61
C PHE A 26 -3.28 -7.54 -7.71
N TYR A 27 -2.20 -6.94 -8.22
CA TYR A 27 -1.46 -5.89 -7.53
C TYR A 27 -2.35 -4.67 -7.27
N TRP A 28 -3.15 -4.29 -8.27
CA TRP A 28 -4.14 -3.24 -8.12
C TRP A 28 -5.20 -3.61 -7.10
N LEU A 29 -5.73 -4.84 -7.15
CA LEU A 29 -6.74 -5.32 -6.20
C LEU A 29 -6.24 -5.23 -4.75
N ILE A 30 -5.03 -5.73 -4.46
CA ILE A 30 -4.47 -5.62 -3.11
C ILE A 30 -4.20 -4.16 -2.76
N GLY A 31 -3.66 -3.36 -3.69
CA GLY A 31 -3.45 -1.94 -3.49
C GLY A 31 -4.72 -1.20 -3.07
N TRP A 32 -5.86 -1.51 -3.71
CA TRP A 32 -7.17 -0.97 -3.35
C TRP A 32 -7.66 -1.47 -1.99
N LEU A 33 -7.49 -2.76 -1.67
CA LEU A 33 -7.86 -3.29 -0.34
C LEU A 33 -7.07 -2.63 0.79
N VAL A 34 -5.77 -2.43 0.56
CA VAL A 34 -4.88 -1.70 1.46
C VAL A 34 -5.36 -0.25 1.60
N PHE A 35 -5.62 0.44 0.49
CA PHE A 35 -6.12 1.81 0.53
C PHE A 35 -7.45 1.94 1.28
N LEU A 36 -8.39 1.00 1.09
CA LEU A 36 -9.62 0.92 1.87
C LEU A 36 -9.34 0.69 3.36
N GLY A 37 -8.38 -0.16 3.70
CA GLY A 37 -7.90 -0.34 5.06
C GLY A 37 -7.35 0.96 5.65
N TYR A 38 -6.58 1.74 4.90
CA TYR A 38 -6.10 3.06 5.33
C TYR A 38 -7.25 4.03 5.60
N ILE A 39 -8.23 4.12 4.69
CA ILE A 39 -9.43 4.95 4.89
C ILE A 39 -10.18 4.51 6.15
N TRP A 40 -10.39 3.21 6.33
CA TRP A 40 -11.07 2.67 7.51
C TRP A 40 -10.34 3.04 8.81
N LEU A 41 -9.00 3.04 8.82
CA LEU A 41 -8.21 3.44 9.99
C LEU A 41 -8.32 4.94 10.33
N GLN A 42 -8.68 5.81 9.38
CA GLN A 42 -8.91 7.24 9.68
C GLN A 42 -10.10 7.46 10.62
N PHE A 43 -11.05 6.53 10.66
CA PHE A 43 -12.20 6.56 11.58
C PHE A 43 -11.88 6.06 12.99
N ASP A 44 -10.60 5.81 13.31
CA ASP A 44 -10.12 5.31 14.60
C ASP A 44 -10.96 4.14 15.19
N PRO A 45 -11.12 3.03 14.45
CA PRO A 45 -11.96 1.93 14.86
C PRO A 45 -11.39 1.25 16.13
N PRO A 46 -12.23 0.92 17.14
CA PRO A 46 -11.76 0.34 18.40
C PRO A 46 -10.92 -0.93 18.24
N GLN A 47 -11.18 -1.74 17.21
CA GLN A 47 -10.47 -2.98 16.92
C GLN A 47 -9.03 -2.75 16.44
N ALA A 48 -8.75 -1.61 15.79
CA ALA A 48 -7.42 -1.28 15.27
C ALA A 48 -6.55 -0.56 16.31
N ARG A 49 -7.15 0.09 17.31
CA ARG A 49 -6.44 0.87 18.34
C ARG A 49 -5.27 0.13 18.99
N PRO A 50 -5.39 -1.15 19.43
CA PRO A 50 -4.29 -1.86 20.06
C PRO A 50 -3.09 -2.04 19.13
N TRP A 51 -3.32 -2.12 17.82
CA TRP A 51 -2.28 -2.31 16.82
C TRP A 51 -1.64 -0.98 16.43
N MET A 52 -2.44 0.09 16.34
CA MET A 52 -1.97 1.44 16.02
C MET A 52 -1.25 2.11 17.19
N SER A 53 -1.54 1.71 18.43
CA SER A 53 -0.86 2.20 19.64
C SER A 53 0.49 1.52 19.92
N LEU A 54 0.83 0.45 19.20
CA LEU A 54 2.15 -0.18 19.31
C LEU A 54 3.26 0.81 18.96
N PRO A 55 4.46 0.67 19.56
CA PRO A 55 5.62 1.43 19.14
C PRO A 55 5.89 1.22 17.64
N ARG A 56 6.26 2.29 16.92
CA ARG A 56 6.46 2.26 15.45
C ARG A 56 7.45 1.21 14.96
N TRP A 57 8.40 0.83 15.81
CA TRP A 57 9.39 -0.20 15.51
C TRP A 57 8.82 -1.64 15.63
N ALA A 58 7.74 -1.85 16.38
CA ALA A 58 7.19 -3.18 16.64
C ALA A 58 6.70 -3.90 15.36
N PRO A 59 5.81 -3.32 14.52
CA PRO A 59 5.38 -4.00 13.30
C PRO A 59 6.53 -4.18 12.30
N LEU A 60 7.50 -3.24 12.29
CA LEU A 60 8.70 -3.37 11.48
C LEU A 60 9.56 -4.57 11.91
N LEU A 61 9.77 -4.77 13.21
CA LEU A 61 10.50 -5.93 13.73
C LEU A 61 9.78 -7.25 13.42
N VAL A 62 8.45 -7.29 13.56
CA VAL A 62 7.66 -8.48 13.19
C VAL A 62 7.81 -8.78 11.70
N PHE A 63 7.71 -7.76 10.84
CA PHE A 63 7.93 -7.90 9.41
C PHE A 63 9.34 -8.43 9.10
N LEU A 64 10.39 -7.82 9.65
CA LEU A 64 11.77 -8.23 9.42
C LEU A 64 12.04 -9.65 9.90
N PHE A 65 11.54 -10.02 11.07
CA PHE A 65 11.65 -11.38 11.60
C PHE A 65 10.98 -12.40 10.67
N LEU A 66 9.73 -12.15 10.27
CA LEU A 66 8.98 -13.06 9.39
C LEU A 66 9.57 -13.13 7.99
N LEU A 67 10.12 -12.02 7.48
CA LEU A 67 10.83 -11.97 6.21
C LEU A 67 12.08 -12.86 6.22
N LEU A 68 12.89 -12.80 7.28
CA LEU A 68 14.08 -13.63 7.41
C LEU A 68 13.74 -15.10 7.69
N ALA A 69 12.64 -15.36 8.39
CA ALA A 69 12.14 -16.71 8.65
C ALA A 69 11.46 -17.35 7.42
N ALA A 70 10.90 -16.55 6.51
CA ALA A 70 10.17 -16.99 5.33
C ALA A 70 10.88 -18.05 4.47
N PRO A 71 12.16 -17.93 4.09
CA PRO A 71 12.82 -18.95 3.25
C PRO A 71 12.84 -20.33 3.91
N PHE A 72 12.96 -20.39 5.24
CA PHE A 72 12.99 -21.65 5.98
C PHE A 72 11.63 -22.35 5.98
N THR A 73 10.54 -21.59 6.16
CA THR A 73 9.18 -22.15 6.11
C THR A 73 8.75 -22.49 4.69
N ASN A 74 9.11 -21.65 3.73
CA ASN A 74 8.67 -21.78 2.33
C ASN A 74 9.34 -22.97 1.65
N ARG A 75 10.59 -23.30 2.01
CA ARG A 75 11.29 -24.51 1.51
C ARG A 75 10.50 -25.79 1.72
N TYR A 76 9.87 -25.96 2.88
CA TYR A 76 9.15 -27.18 3.21
C TYR A 76 7.69 -27.15 2.75
N TYR A 77 7.18 -26.02 2.27
CA TYR A 77 5.76 -25.78 2.04
C TYR A 77 5.07 -26.88 1.21
N TYR A 78 5.65 -27.31 0.09
CA TYR A 78 5.06 -28.34 -0.76
C TYR A 78 5.12 -29.76 -0.16
N ARG A 79 5.97 -29.99 0.84
CA ARG A 79 6.08 -31.26 1.56
C ARG A 79 5.12 -31.36 2.75
N LEU A 80 4.47 -30.25 3.11
CA LEU A 80 3.55 -30.18 4.25
C LEU A 80 2.13 -30.64 3.88
N ASN A 81 1.45 -31.27 4.84
CA ASN A 81 0.02 -31.56 4.73
C ASN A 81 -0.79 -30.26 4.69
N ILE A 82 -2.01 -30.32 4.12
CA ILE A 82 -2.86 -29.12 3.95
C ILE A 82 -3.13 -28.36 5.26
N LEU A 83 -3.25 -29.07 6.38
CA LEU A 83 -3.42 -28.47 7.72
C LEU A 83 -2.21 -27.64 8.16
N LEU A 84 -1.00 -27.99 7.71
CA LEU A 84 0.23 -27.26 8.02
C LEU A 84 0.54 -26.17 6.97
N LYS A 85 0.00 -26.29 5.75
CA LYS A 85 0.08 -25.22 4.74
C LYS A 85 -0.67 -23.96 5.17
N LEU A 86 -1.86 -24.12 5.76
CA LEU A 86 -2.68 -22.99 6.21
C LEU A 86 -1.95 -22.06 7.21
N PRO A 87 -1.31 -22.56 8.29
CA PRO A 87 -0.45 -21.76 9.16
C PRO A 87 0.69 -21.05 8.42
N VAL A 88 1.35 -21.70 7.46
CA VAL A 88 2.46 -21.08 6.71
C VAL A 88 1.93 -19.91 5.87
N LEU A 89 0.81 -20.09 5.16
CA LEU A 89 0.16 -19.00 4.43
C LEU A 89 -0.30 -17.88 5.36
N ALA A 90 -0.83 -18.22 6.53
CA ALA A 90 -1.22 -17.24 7.54
C ALA A 90 -0.01 -16.42 8.03
N LEU A 91 1.14 -17.05 8.27
CA LEU A 91 2.37 -16.33 8.62
C LEU A 91 2.82 -15.37 7.50
N GLN A 92 2.71 -15.78 6.23
CA GLN A 92 3.02 -14.90 5.11
C GLN A 92 2.03 -13.74 4.98
N ALA A 93 0.75 -13.99 5.26
CA ALA A 93 -0.26 -12.94 5.32
C ALA A 93 -0.01 -11.95 6.48
N ILE A 94 0.37 -12.46 7.66
CA ILE A 94 0.75 -11.64 8.83
C ILE A 94 1.99 -10.81 8.50
N LYS A 95 2.99 -11.36 7.80
CA LYS A 95 4.16 -10.63 7.32
C LYS A 95 3.74 -9.45 6.44
N LEU A 96 2.85 -9.67 5.48
CA LEU A 96 2.33 -8.61 4.61
C LEU A 96 1.54 -7.55 5.42
N ALA A 97 0.67 -7.99 6.34
CA ALA A 97 -0.10 -7.10 7.20
C ALA A 97 0.81 -6.25 8.10
N ALA A 98 1.87 -6.83 8.67
CA ALA A 98 2.85 -6.12 9.48
C ALA A 98 3.61 -5.05 8.67
N ALA A 99 3.95 -5.35 7.42
CA ALA A 99 4.59 -4.38 6.53
C ALA A 99 3.69 -3.16 6.27
N TYR A 100 2.40 -3.39 5.95
CA TYR A 100 1.44 -2.31 5.75
C TYR A 100 1.12 -1.55 7.03
N LEU A 101 1.00 -2.25 8.16
CA LEU A 101 0.79 -1.62 9.46
C LEU A 101 1.95 -0.68 9.81
N ALA A 102 3.19 -1.09 9.56
CA ALA A 102 4.36 -0.23 9.73
C ALA A 102 4.23 1.03 8.86
N VAL A 103 3.90 0.90 7.58
CA VAL A 103 3.71 2.08 6.70
C VAL A 103 2.59 2.98 7.21
N TYR A 104 1.44 2.43 7.61
CA TYR A 104 0.33 3.23 8.12
C TYR A 104 0.70 4.02 9.35
N GLN A 105 1.41 3.43 10.32
CA GLN A 105 1.86 4.13 11.52
C GLN A 105 2.82 5.30 11.21
N TRP A 106 3.57 5.22 10.10
CA TRP A 106 4.46 6.28 9.64
C TRP A 106 3.75 7.34 8.81
N VAL A 107 2.81 6.96 7.94
CA VAL A 107 2.13 7.87 7.00
C VAL A 107 0.97 8.62 7.67
N MET A 108 0.21 7.95 8.54
CA MET A 108 -1.01 8.49 9.13
C MET A 108 -0.82 9.79 9.92
N PRO A 109 0.27 10.02 10.68
CA PRO A 109 0.50 11.30 11.35
C PRO A 109 0.62 12.50 10.40
N PHE A 110 1.05 12.28 9.15
CA PHE A 110 1.22 13.35 8.16
C PHE A 110 -0.08 13.64 7.40
N TYR A 111 -0.96 12.65 7.27
CA TYR A 111 -2.19 12.72 6.48
C TYR A 111 -3.39 12.22 7.30
N LYS A 112 -3.50 12.71 8.53
CA LYS A 112 -4.67 12.46 9.37
C LYS A 112 -5.79 13.39 8.94
N LEU A 113 -6.92 12.81 8.55
CA LEU A 113 -8.09 13.58 8.15
C LEU A 113 -8.96 13.84 9.37
N ASP A 114 -9.33 15.10 9.58
CA ASP A 114 -10.42 15.44 10.48
C ASP A 114 -11.73 15.32 9.71
N VAL A 115 -12.38 14.17 9.84
CA VAL A 115 -13.58 13.83 9.06
C VAL A 115 -14.73 14.81 9.33
N ASP A 116 -14.75 15.42 10.51
CA ASP A 116 -15.80 16.37 10.91
C ASP A 116 -15.62 17.72 10.21
N LEU A 117 -14.37 18.16 10.01
CA LEU A 117 -14.04 19.43 9.35
C LEU A 117 -13.84 19.29 7.83
N LEU A 118 -13.64 18.07 7.32
CA LEU A 118 -13.33 17.80 5.92
C LEU A 118 -14.29 18.48 4.92
N PRO A 119 -15.62 18.48 5.09
CA PRO A 119 -16.51 19.17 4.16
C PRO A 119 -16.27 20.68 4.11
N GLN A 120 -15.98 21.30 5.25
CA GLN A 120 -15.72 22.74 5.34
C GLN A 120 -14.35 23.08 4.75
N GLU A 121 -13.30 22.32 5.10
CA GLU A 121 -11.96 22.50 4.55
C GLU A 121 -11.93 22.34 3.03
N LEU A 122 -12.72 21.40 2.49
CA LEU A 122 -12.84 21.17 1.06
C LEU A 122 -13.51 22.35 0.35
N LEU A 123 -14.60 22.89 0.91
CA LEU A 123 -15.25 24.09 0.37
C LEU A 123 -14.33 25.31 0.43
N GLU A 124 -13.61 25.48 1.52
CA GLU A 124 -12.65 26.57 1.68
C GLU A 124 -11.49 26.46 0.67
N TYR A 125 -10.93 25.26 0.48
CA TYR A 125 -9.92 25.01 -0.53
C TYR A 125 -10.41 25.35 -1.94
N ILE A 126 -11.64 24.94 -2.29
CA ILE A 126 -12.25 25.25 -3.59
C ILE A 126 -12.38 26.77 -3.76
N ASN A 127 -12.94 27.45 -2.77
CA ASN A 127 -13.16 28.91 -2.82
C ASN A 127 -11.83 29.66 -2.93
N GLN A 128 -10.82 29.30 -2.15
CA GLN A 128 -9.49 29.93 -2.19
C GLN A 128 -8.79 29.69 -3.53
N THR A 129 -8.91 28.48 -4.09
CA THR A 129 -8.31 28.13 -5.38
C THR A 129 -8.95 28.94 -6.51
N ILE A 130 -10.28 29.05 -6.52
CA ILE A 130 -11.00 29.85 -7.51
C ILE A 130 -10.63 31.33 -7.35
N ALA A 131 -10.66 31.88 -6.13
CA ALA A 131 -10.31 33.28 -5.87
C ALA A 131 -8.90 33.62 -6.37
N LYS A 132 -7.90 32.81 -6.02
CA LYS A 132 -6.52 32.99 -6.46
C LYS A 132 -6.37 32.90 -7.99
N SER A 133 -7.12 32.00 -8.62
CA SER A 133 -7.14 31.89 -10.08
C SER A 133 -7.72 33.15 -10.72
N THR A 134 -8.86 33.64 -10.21
CA THR A 134 -9.49 34.90 -10.66
C THR A 134 -8.57 36.11 -10.51
N GLU A 135 -7.86 36.24 -9.38
CA GLU A 135 -6.86 37.30 -9.18
C GLU A 135 -5.77 37.26 -10.25
N THR A 136 -5.29 36.06 -10.60
CA THR A 136 -4.22 35.86 -11.60
C THR A 136 -4.65 36.33 -12.99
N PHE A 137 -5.92 36.16 -13.35
CA PHE A 137 -6.46 36.53 -14.66
C PHE A 137 -7.15 37.90 -14.71
N THR A 138 -7.15 38.66 -13.61
CA THR A 138 -7.79 39.98 -13.54
C THR A 138 -7.19 40.99 -14.54
N SER A 139 -5.93 40.78 -14.95
CA SER A 139 -5.23 41.59 -15.96
C SER A 139 -5.78 41.46 -17.39
N MET A 140 -6.56 40.42 -17.69
CA MET A 140 -7.17 40.18 -19.02
C MET A 140 -8.48 40.96 -19.27
N GLY A 141 -8.85 41.87 -18.37
CA GLY A 141 -10.10 42.63 -18.39
C GLY A 141 -11.17 42.02 -17.48
N GLN A 142 -11.91 42.85 -16.73
CA GLN A 142 -12.73 42.42 -15.59
C GLN A 142 -13.68 41.25 -15.90
N ALA A 143 -14.48 41.32 -16.97
CA ALA A 143 -15.46 40.28 -17.28
C ALA A 143 -14.83 38.98 -17.81
N MET A 144 -13.85 39.09 -18.70
CA MET A 144 -13.20 37.95 -19.35
C MET A 144 -12.22 37.24 -18.39
N GLY A 145 -11.46 38.02 -17.60
CA GLY A 145 -10.56 37.52 -16.57
C GLY A 145 -11.27 36.75 -15.47
N MET A 146 -12.45 37.22 -15.03
CA MET A 146 -13.29 36.47 -14.06
C MET A 146 -13.75 35.13 -14.63
N MET A 147 -14.24 35.10 -15.88
CA MET A 147 -14.70 33.86 -16.52
C MET A 147 -13.57 32.83 -16.66
N VAL A 148 -12.40 33.27 -17.16
CA VAL A 148 -11.23 32.41 -17.33
C VAL A 148 -10.70 31.91 -15.98
N GLY A 149 -10.66 32.77 -14.95
CA GLY A 149 -10.22 32.39 -13.61
C GLY A 149 -11.12 31.35 -12.94
N VAL A 150 -12.44 31.45 -13.10
CA VAL A 150 -13.35 30.42 -12.57
C VAL A 150 -13.12 29.07 -13.27
N ILE A 151 -12.97 29.07 -14.60
CA ILE A 151 -12.71 27.84 -15.37
C ILE A 151 -11.36 27.22 -14.98
N ALA A 152 -10.31 28.03 -14.92
CA ALA A 152 -8.96 27.58 -14.58
C ALA A 152 -8.87 27.09 -13.12
N GLY A 153 -9.48 27.81 -12.17
CA GLY A 153 -9.57 27.41 -10.77
C GLY A 153 -10.36 26.10 -10.60
N GLY A 154 -11.51 25.97 -11.26
CA GLY A 154 -12.29 24.74 -11.27
C GLY A 154 -11.50 23.56 -11.84
N LEU A 155 -10.79 23.76 -12.95
CA LEU A 155 -9.93 22.73 -13.53
C LEU A 155 -8.80 22.33 -12.58
N GLN A 156 -8.15 23.29 -11.91
CA GLN A 156 -7.09 23.03 -10.95
C GLN A 156 -7.59 22.20 -9.76
N VAL A 157 -8.78 22.52 -9.23
CA VAL A 157 -9.43 21.73 -8.18
C VAL A 157 -9.61 20.28 -8.63
N VAL A 158 -10.23 20.07 -9.81
CA VAL A 158 -10.45 18.72 -10.36
C VAL A 158 -9.14 17.97 -10.55
N LEU A 159 -8.12 18.60 -11.14
CA LEU A 159 -6.80 18.00 -11.33
C LEU A 159 -6.14 17.62 -10.01
N THR A 160 -6.30 18.43 -8.96
CA THR A 160 -5.76 18.13 -7.62
C THR A 160 -6.42 16.87 -7.05
N PHE A 161 -7.75 16.78 -7.10
CA PHE A 161 -8.47 15.59 -6.62
C PHE A 161 -8.10 14.33 -7.39
N VAL A 162 -8.04 14.41 -8.72
CA VAL A 162 -7.62 13.28 -9.55
C VAL A 162 -6.18 12.89 -9.24
N GLY A 163 -5.29 13.86 -9.03
CA GLY A 163 -3.90 13.62 -8.63
C GLY A 163 -3.80 12.88 -7.29
N ILE A 164 -4.56 13.31 -6.29
CA ILE A 164 -4.62 12.63 -4.98
C ILE A 164 -5.13 11.20 -5.13
N LEU A 165 -6.20 10.98 -5.88
CA LEU A 165 -6.75 9.64 -6.14
C LEU A 165 -5.76 8.73 -6.87
N LEU A 166 -5.03 9.26 -7.85
CA LEU A 166 -3.99 8.52 -8.56
C LEU A 166 -2.86 8.12 -7.61
N VAL A 167 -2.34 9.06 -6.81
CA VAL A 167 -1.28 8.76 -5.83
C VAL A 167 -1.75 7.74 -4.80
N ALA A 168 -2.97 7.89 -4.29
CA ALA A 168 -3.59 6.97 -3.35
C ALA A 168 -3.73 5.54 -3.90
N THR A 169 -3.90 5.40 -5.22
CA THR A 169 -4.02 4.10 -5.89
C THR A 169 -2.65 3.50 -6.22
N ILE A 170 -1.72 4.34 -6.70
CA ILE A 170 -0.40 3.90 -7.18
C ILE A 170 0.55 3.59 -6.02
N ALA A 171 0.54 4.41 -4.96
CA ALA A 171 1.45 4.25 -3.82
C ALA A 171 1.37 2.87 -3.13
N PRO A 172 0.19 2.32 -2.78
CA PRO A 172 0.12 1.01 -2.13
C PRO A 172 0.54 -0.13 -3.08
N ALA A 173 0.29 0.01 -4.39
CA ALA A 173 0.73 -0.95 -5.40
C ALA A 173 2.25 -0.93 -5.59
N LEU A 174 2.87 0.25 -5.64
CA LEU A 174 4.32 0.40 -5.68
C LEU A 174 4.98 -0.18 -4.43
N PHE A 175 4.42 0.08 -3.25
CA PHE A 175 4.93 -0.49 -2.01
C PHE A 175 4.84 -2.02 -2.01
N LEU A 176 3.75 -2.59 -2.54
CA LEU A 176 3.62 -4.04 -2.70
C LEU A 176 4.72 -4.63 -3.58
N VAL A 177 5.01 -3.99 -4.71
CA VAL A 177 6.10 -4.39 -5.61
C VAL A 177 7.44 -4.35 -4.89
N LEU A 178 7.71 -3.29 -4.11
CA LEU A 178 8.93 -3.20 -3.30
C LEU A 178 9.05 -4.33 -2.28
N LEU A 179 7.96 -4.68 -1.58
CA LEU A 179 7.97 -5.79 -0.64
C LEU A 179 8.28 -7.13 -1.30
N GLN A 180 7.72 -7.38 -2.49
CA GLN A 180 8.02 -8.60 -3.23
C GLN A 180 9.45 -8.65 -3.75
N LEU A 181 9.99 -7.52 -4.21
CA LEU A 181 11.41 -7.46 -4.61
C LEU A 181 12.32 -7.74 -3.41
N LEU A 182 11.97 -7.21 -2.24
CA LEU A 182 12.70 -7.42 -1.01
C LEU A 182 12.65 -8.88 -0.57
N GLN A 183 11.46 -9.50 -0.59
CA GLN A 183 11.28 -10.93 -0.35
C GLN A 183 12.12 -11.78 -1.31
N ARG A 184 12.05 -11.50 -2.62
CA ARG A 184 12.84 -12.21 -3.63
C ARG A 184 14.35 -12.07 -3.38
N GLY A 185 14.80 -10.90 -2.95
CA GLY A 185 16.19 -10.66 -2.57
C GLY A 185 16.63 -11.55 -1.40
N VAL A 186 15.83 -11.59 -0.33
CA VAL A 186 16.11 -12.43 0.85
C VAL A 186 16.04 -13.92 0.52
N ASP A 187 15.04 -14.35 -0.25
CA ASP A 187 14.88 -15.74 -0.67
C ASP A 187 16.07 -16.22 -1.51
N ASN A 188 16.51 -15.41 -2.48
CA ASN A 188 17.67 -15.74 -3.31
C ASN A 188 18.96 -15.77 -2.49
N LEU A 189 19.16 -14.83 -1.55
CA LEU A 189 20.32 -14.84 -0.66
C LEU A 189 20.33 -16.10 0.22
N ALA A 190 19.20 -16.46 0.82
CA ALA A 190 19.08 -17.66 1.65
C ALA A 190 19.34 -18.93 0.84
N HIS A 191 18.81 -19.00 -0.39
CA HIS A 191 19.01 -20.12 -1.29
C HIS A 191 20.50 -20.32 -1.66
N HIS A 192 21.20 -19.23 -2.04
CA HIS A 192 22.60 -19.32 -2.49
C HIS A 192 23.63 -19.44 -1.37
N THR A 193 23.34 -18.97 -0.15
CA THR A 193 24.32 -18.92 0.94
C THR A 193 24.09 -19.99 2.01
N LEU A 194 22.92 -19.98 2.64
CA LEU A 194 22.63 -20.78 3.83
C LEU A 194 22.12 -22.19 3.48
N LEU A 195 21.34 -22.30 2.41
CA LEU A 195 20.65 -23.54 2.06
C LEU A 195 21.40 -24.41 1.04
N ARG A 196 22.39 -23.83 0.34
CA ARG A 196 23.22 -24.51 -0.68
C ARG A 196 23.89 -25.80 -0.17
N ASN A 197 24.22 -25.87 1.12
CA ASN A 197 24.95 -27.00 1.71
C ASN A 197 24.04 -28.05 2.36
N ILE A 198 22.72 -27.83 2.40
CA ILE A 198 21.74 -28.72 3.07
C ILE A 198 20.98 -29.55 2.03
N ASP A 199 21.33 -29.45 0.75
CA ASP A 199 20.78 -30.24 -0.36
C ASP A 199 21.77 -31.31 -0.88
N PHE A 200 22.82 -31.63 -0.11
CA PHE A 200 23.71 -32.79 -0.32
C PHE A 200 23.41 -33.91 0.67
#